data_AF-A0A4Y1RRY9-F1
#
_entry.id   AF-A0A4Y1RRY9-F1
#
_cell.length_a   1.000
_cell.length_b   1.000
_cell.length_c   1.000
_cell.angle_alpha   90.00
_cell.angle_beta   90.00
_cell.angle_gamma   90.00
#
_symmetry.space_group_name_H-M   'P 1'
#
loop_
_entity.id
_entity.type
_entity.pdbx_description
1 polymer ?
#
loop_
_entity_poly.entity_id
_entity_poly.type
_entity_poly.pdbx_seq_one_letter_code
_entity_poly.pdbx_strand_id
1 'polypeptide(L)' 'MMLQEYSVETAIATIVDGSDSLKINTQHLRELSFRVGSIYQFIGELLIQPNNEAVLQARVEC' A
#
# COMPACT_ATOMS: atom_id res chain seq x y z
N MET A 1 -3.57 10.71 2.33
CA MET A 1 -3.62 9.23 2.27
C MET A 1 -3.42 8.59 3.64
N MET A 2 -4.52 8.17 4.29
CA MET A 2 -4.51 7.48 5.58
C MET A 2 -4.50 5.97 5.36
N LEU A 3 -3.68 5.23 6.12
CA LEU A 3 -3.70 3.77 6.09
C LEU A 3 -4.94 3.25 6.82
N GLN A 4 -5.82 2.59 6.09
CA GLN A 4 -7.07 2.08 6.64
C GLN A 4 -6.98 0.58 6.97
N GLU A 5 -6.25 -0.19 6.17
CA GLU A 5 -6.11 -1.63 6.36
C GLU A 5 -4.68 -2.07 6.05
N TYR A 6 -4.22 -3.10 6.76
CA TYR A 6 -2.93 -3.74 6.50
C TYR A 6 -2.99 -5.23 6.86
N SER A 7 -2.60 -6.08 5.92
CA SER A 7 -2.47 -7.53 6.10
C SER A 7 -1.00 -7.92 6.14
N VAL A 8 -0.55 -8.43 7.29
CA VAL A 8 0.82 -8.93 7.47
C VAL A 8 1.08 -10.17 6.61
N GLU A 9 0.07 -11.04 6.46
CA GLU A 9 0.16 -12.28 5.68
C GLU A 9 0.40 -12.00 4.19
N THR A 10 -0.41 -11.13 3.61
CA THR A 10 -0.35 -10.81 2.17
C THR A 10 0.59 -9.66 1.84
N ALA A 11 1.04 -8.91 2.86
CA ALA A 11 1.75 -7.64 2.71
C ALA A 11 0.99 -6.62 1.84
N ILE A 12 -0.34 -6.61 1.92
CA ILE A 12 -1.18 -5.62 1.26
C ILE A 12 -1.66 -4.60 2.28
N ALA A 13 -1.45 -3.33 1.95
CA ALA A 13 -1.98 -2.17 2.65
C ALA A 13 -3.03 -1.48 1.77
N THR A 14 -4.07 -0.93 2.40
CA THR A 14 -5.05 -0.09 1.73
C THR A 14 -4.96 1.32 2.31
N ILE A 15 -4.67 2.29 1.45
CA ILE A 15 -4.68 3.71 1.80
C ILE A 15 -5.92 4.38 1.20
N VAL A 16 -6.48 5.33 1.94
CA VAL A 16 -7.69 6.07 1.55
C VAL A 16 -7.40 7.57 1.52
N ASP A 17 -7.96 8.23 0.50
CA ASP A 17 -8.03 9.69 0.40
C ASP A 17 -9.43 10.11 -0.05
N GLY A 18 -10.23 10.66 0.86
CA GLY A 18 -11.65 10.93 0.60
C GLY A 18 -12.43 9.64 0.30
N SER A 19 -13.00 9.56 -0.91
CA SER A 19 -13.69 8.37 -1.42
C SER A 19 -12.80 7.40 -2.20
N ASP A 20 -11.55 7.82 -2.50
CA ASP A 20 -10.64 7.04 -3.32
C ASP A 20 -9.79 6.13 -2.44
N SER A 21 -9.53 4.91 -2.92
CA SER A 21 -8.67 3.94 -2.24
C SER A 21 -7.64 3.37 -3.20
N LEU A 22 -6.46 3.06 -2.67
CA LEU A 22 -5.37 2.45 -3.41
C LEU A 22 -4.78 1.29 -2.61
N LYS A 23 -4.64 0.14 -3.28
CA LYS A 23 -3.92 -1.01 -2.74
C LYS A 23 -2.43 -0.82 -2.94
N ILE A 24 -1.68 -1.06 -1.88
CA ILE A 24 -0.23 -0.97 -1.84
C ILE A 24 0.31 -2.34 -1.49
N ASN A 25 1.12 -2.90 -2.36
CA ASN A 25 1.91 -4.08 -2.04
C ASN A 25 3.20 -3.64 -1.35
N THR A 26 3.34 -4.03 -0.09
CA THR A 26 4.44 -3.68 0.80
C THR A 26 5.37 -4.88 1.03
N GLN A 27 5.45 -5.83 0.10
CA GLN A 27 6.28 -7.03 0.22
C GLN A 27 7.75 -6.71 0.49
N HIS A 28 8.26 -5.58 -0.02
CA HIS A 28 9.61 -5.10 0.20
C HIS A 28 9.79 -4.27 1.49
N LEU A 29 8.71 -4.01 2.23
CA LEU A 29 8.69 -3.16 3.43
C LEU A 29 8.25 -3.94 4.70
N ARG A 30 8.36 -5.28 4.69
CA ARG A 30 7.85 -6.14 5.78
C ARG A 30 8.51 -5.92 7.14
N GLU A 31 9.70 -5.33 7.15
CA GLU A 31 10.40 -4.98 8.40
C GLU A 31 9.84 -3.71 9.06
N LEU A 32 9.02 -2.93 8.34
CA LEU A 32 8.37 -1.75 8.88
C LEU A 32 7.06 -2.11 9.58
N SER A 33 6.86 -1.52 10.76
CA SER A 33 5.60 -1.63 11.50
C SER A 33 4.61 -0.57 11.01
N PHE A 34 3.63 -0.98 10.20
CA PHE A 34 2.54 -0.12 9.78
C PHE A 34 1.45 -0.02 10.85
N ARG A 35 0.98 1.21 11.10
CA ARG A 35 -0.08 1.50 12.06
C ARG A 35 -1.31 2.03 11.33
N VAL A 36 -2.41 1.30 11.43
CA VAL A 36 -3.71 1.74 10.92
C VAL A 36 -4.12 3.07 11.57
N GLY A 37 -4.67 3.98 10.77
CA GLY A 37 -5.05 5.34 11.17
C GLY A 37 -3.92 6.36 11.07
N SER A 38 -2.69 5.94 10.74
CA SER A 38 -1.57 6.86 10.46
C SER A 38 -1.51 7.26 8.99
N ILE A 39 -0.86 8.39 8.71
CA ILE A 39 -0.59 8.87 7.36
C ILE A 39 0.75 8.29 6.89
N TYR A 40 0.77 7.78 5.66
CA TYR A 40 1.97 7.25 5.02
C TYR A 40 2.10 7.75 3.58
N GLN A 41 3.34 7.87 3.12
CA GLN A 41 3.67 8.10 1.72
C GLN A 41 4.43 6.87 1.20
N PHE A 42 3.92 6.30 0.12
CA PHE A 42 4.54 5.17 -0.56
C PHE A 42 5.07 5.63 -1.91
N ILE A 43 6.27 5.17 -2.27
CA ILE A 43 6.88 5.39 -3.58
C ILE A 43 7.08 4.02 -4.23
N GLY A 44 6.78 3.91 -5.51
CA GLY A 44 6.72 2.62 -6.16
C GLY A 44 6.24 2.66 -7.60
N GLU A 45 6.09 1.47 -8.17
CA GLU A 45 5.56 1.27 -9.52
C GLU A 45 4.08 0.92 -9.47
N LEU A 46 3.27 1.51 -10.36
CA LEU A 46 1.86 1.18 -10.46
C LEU A 46 1.66 -0.01 -11.39
N LEU A 47 1.13 -1.11 -10.87
CA LEU A 47 0.75 -2.29 -11.65
C LEU A 47 -0.76 -2.34 -11.83
N ILE A 48 -1.21 -2.43 -13.07
CA ILE A 48 -2.61 -2.69 -13.40
C ILE A 48 -2.77 -4.19 -13.62
N GLN A 49 -3.53 -4.84 -12.74
CA GLN A 49 -3.79 -6.27 -12.81
C GLN A 49 -4.79 -6.62 -13.94
N PRO A 50 -4.85 -7.88 -14.40
CA PRO A 50 -5.79 -8.31 -15.44
C PRO A 50 -7.28 -8.07 -15.10
N ASN A 51 -7.62 -7.90 -13.83
CA ASN A 51 -8.96 -7.55 -13.34
C ASN A 51 -9.21 -6.03 -13.30
N ASN A 52 -8.35 -5.21 -13.92
CA ASN A 52 -8.33 -3.75 -13.89
C ASN A 52 -8.13 -3.13 -12.49
N GLU A 53 -7.70 -3.91 -11.49
CA GLU A 53 -7.30 -3.32 -10.21
C GLU A 53 -5.89 -2.73 -10.30
N ALA A 54 -5.75 -1.50 -9.82
CA ALA A 54 -4.46 -0.84 -9.69
C ALA A 54 -3.84 -1.16 -8.32
N VAL A 55 -2.59 -1.65 -8.31
CA VAL A 55 -1.81 -1.90 -7.10
C VAL A 55 -0.46 -1.22 -7.21
N LEU A 56 -0.09 -0.41 -6.22
CA LEU A 56 1.23 0.20 -6.15
C LEU A 56 2.22 -0.80 -5.51
N GLN A 57 3.28 -1.16 -6.22
CA GLN A 57 4.40 -1.91 -5.68
C GLN A 57 5.37 -0.98 -4.97
N ALA A 58 5.30 -0.94 -3.64
CA ALA A 58 6.13 -0.05 -2.85
C ALA A 58 7.59 -0.53 -2.82
N ARG A 59 8.52 0.42 -2.98
CA ARG A 59 9.97 0.18 -2.99
C ARG A 59 10.63 0.86 -1.79
N VAL A 60 11.76 0.31 -1.35
CA VAL A 60 12.70 1.01 -0.47
C VAL A 60 13.58 1.88 -1.38
N GLU A 61 13.55 3.18 -1.18
CA GLU A 61 14.59 4.05 -1.73
C GLU A 61 15.79 3.97 -0.76
N CYS A 62 16.91 3.47 -1.27
CA CYS A 62 18.20 3.51 -0.58
C CYS A 62 18.90 4.84 -0.83
#